data_AF-A0A2A8HUG2-F1
#
_entry.id   AF-A0A2A8HUG2-F1
#
_cell.length_a   1.000
_cell.length_b   1.000
_cell.length_c   1.000
_cell.angle_alpha   90.00
_cell.angle_beta   90.00
_cell.angle_gamma   90.00
#
_symmetry.space_group_name_H-M   'P 1'
#
loop_
_entity.id
_entity.type
_entity.pdbx_description
1 polymer ?
#
loop_
_entity_poly.entity_id
_entity_poly.type
_entity_poly.pdbx_seq_one_letter_code
_entity_poly.pdbx_strand_id
1 'polypeptide(L)'
;MARPDTWSDRRRPGKLQHHSARGNMPRNAGDFTRGSQLITHEFLMWFASARLPFLVWFFTFLAVLSVVLALRLHEHEIQMIGMRIYAAGWQFMEFSNAKVINLTLPSGEVIPAPIGMVASHPDVVVAWERMMRAIWGSLFISLFVAVPIAVWFVDFSRRRG
;
A
#
# COMPACT_ATOMS: atom_id res chain seq x y z
N MET A 1 -49.81 -25.28 -0.49
CA MET A 1 -48.56 -25.60 -1.24
C MET A 1 -47.39 -25.49 -0.28
N ALA A 2 -46.53 -26.51 -0.21
CA ALA A 2 -45.37 -26.53 0.69
C ALA A 2 -44.33 -25.47 0.26
N ARG A 3 -43.78 -24.71 1.21
CA ARG A 3 -42.73 -23.72 0.93
C ARG A 3 -41.49 -24.44 0.38
N PRO A 4 -40.83 -23.93 -0.67
CA PRO A 4 -39.64 -24.59 -1.21
C PRO A 4 -38.51 -24.59 -0.17
N ASP A 5 -37.96 -25.78 0.06
CA ASP A 5 -36.88 -26.06 1.00
C ASP A 5 -35.57 -25.43 0.49
N THR A 6 -35.26 -24.20 0.92
CA THR A 6 -34.03 -23.49 0.51
C THR A 6 -32.82 -23.82 1.37
N TRP A 7 -32.95 -24.73 2.34
CA TRP A 7 -31.89 -25.08 3.29
C TRP A 7 -31.16 -26.36 2.84
N SER A 8 -29.84 -26.29 2.76
CA SER A 8 -28.99 -27.47 2.54
C SER A 8 -28.49 -27.98 3.89
N ASP A 9 -29.11 -29.02 4.41
CA ASP A 9 -28.53 -29.84 5.47
C ASP A 9 -27.74 -30.98 4.79
N ARG A 10 -26.63 -31.48 5.34
CA ARG A 10 -25.71 -32.47 4.71
C ARG A 10 -26.40 -33.69 4.08
N ARG A 11 -27.63 -33.97 4.49
CA ARG A 11 -28.48 -35.08 4.05
C ARG A 11 -29.41 -34.76 2.87
N ARG A 12 -29.64 -33.48 2.55
CA ARG A 12 -30.53 -33.02 1.48
C ARG A 12 -29.87 -31.87 0.71
N PRO A 13 -29.40 -32.08 -0.53
CA PRO A 13 -28.96 -30.96 -1.35
C PRO A 13 -30.17 -30.05 -1.62
N GLY A 14 -30.10 -28.80 -1.16
CA GLY A 14 -31.13 -27.80 -1.44
C GLY A 14 -31.32 -27.68 -2.95
N LYS A 15 -32.55 -27.86 -3.44
CA LYS A 15 -32.82 -27.86 -4.87
C LYS A 15 -32.79 -26.44 -5.40
N LEU A 16 -31.80 -26.13 -6.25
CA LEU A 16 -31.78 -24.93 -7.08
C LEU A 16 -32.92 -25.03 -8.11
N GLN A 17 -34.08 -24.46 -7.81
CA GLN A 17 -35.13 -24.27 -8.80
C GLN A 17 -34.74 -23.07 -9.68
N HIS A 18 -34.11 -23.36 -10.81
CA HIS A 18 -33.81 -22.37 -11.84
C HIS A 18 -34.90 -22.37 -12.90
N HIS A 19 -35.63 -21.26 -12.98
CA HIS A 19 -35.97 -20.60 -14.24
C HIS A 19 -35.92 -19.09 -13.96
N SER A 20 -34.93 -18.39 -14.53
CA SER A 20 -34.74 -16.92 -14.56
C SER A 20 -34.67 -16.07 -13.26
N ALA A 21 -34.79 -16.59 -12.05
CA ALA A 21 -34.60 -15.79 -10.83
C ALA A 21 -33.12 -15.68 -10.40
N ARG A 22 -32.63 -14.45 -10.17
CA ARG A 22 -31.43 -14.18 -9.33
C ARG A 22 -31.75 -14.54 -7.87
N GLY A 23 -31.96 -15.83 -7.61
CA GLY A 23 -32.11 -16.34 -6.25
C GLY A 23 -30.75 -16.30 -5.55
N ASN A 24 -30.73 -15.84 -4.30
CA ASN A 24 -29.55 -15.95 -3.45
C ASN A 24 -29.14 -17.43 -3.39
N MET A 25 -27.94 -17.75 -3.90
CA MET A 25 -27.35 -19.07 -3.67
C MET A 25 -27.35 -19.31 -2.15
N PRO A 26 -27.85 -20.45 -1.66
CA PRO A 26 -27.63 -20.81 -0.26
C PRO A 26 -26.11 -20.86 -0.04
N ARG A 27 -25.57 -19.84 0.64
CA ARG A 27 -24.15 -19.75 0.93
C ARG A 27 -23.84 -20.89 1.88
N ASN A 28 -23.18 -21.94 1.39
CA ASN A 28 -22.73 -23.06 2.22
C ASN A 28 -21.50 -22.65 3.05
N ALA A 29 -21.62 -21.52 3.76
CA ALA A 29 -20.55 -20.89 4.53
C ALA A 29 -20.40 -21.49 5.94
N GLY A 30 -21.10 -22.60 6.22
CA GLY A 30 -21.10 -23.28 7.52
C GLY A 30 -20.65 -24.74 7.47
N ASP A 31 -20.33 -25.30 6.30
CA ASP A 31 -20.01 -26.72 6.15
C ASP A 31 -18.52 -27.01 6.39
N PHE A 32 -18.06 -26.67 7.60
CA PHE A 32 -16.68 -26.92 8.02
C PHE A 32 -16.55 -28.35 8.57
N THR A 33 -15.58 -29.09 8.07
CA THR A 33 -15.30 -30.47 8.54
C THR A 33 -14.35 -30.49 9.74
N ARG A 34 -13.63 -29.38 9.96
CA ARG A 34 -12.67 -29.19 11.07
C ARG A 34 -12.66 -27.72 11.53
N GLY A 35 -12.44 -27.48 12.82
CA GLY A 35 -12.37 -26.13 13.40
C GLY A 35 -11.28 -25.24 12.78
N SER A 36 -10.18 -25.83 12.28
CA SER A 36 -9.11 -25.07 11.60
C SER A 36 -9.54 -24.49 10.24
N GLN A 37 -10.54 -25.08 9.58
CA GLN A 37 -11.06 -24.58 8.31
C GLN A 37 -11.86 -23.29 8.50
N LEU A 38 -12.60 -23.18 9.62
CA LEU A 38 -13.34 -21.97 9.97
C LEU A 38 -12.39 -20.78 10.15
N ILE A 39 -11.35 -20.95 10.97
CA ILE A 39 -10.36 -19.89 11.28
C ILE A 39 -9.63 -19.46 10.00
N THR A 40 -9.19 -20.42 9.18
CA THR A 40 -8.47 -20.12 7.93
C THR A 40 -9.38 -19.36 6.95
N HIS A 41 -10.62 -19.80 6.81
CA HIS A 41 -11.57 -19.19 5.88
C HIS A 41 -11.99 -17.79 6.32
N GLU A 42 -12.27 -17.58 7.61
CA GLU A 42 -12.60 -16.27 8.17
C GLU A 42 -11.44 -15.28 8.00
N PHE A 43 -10.21 -15.72 8.29
CA PHE A 43 -9.01 -14.92 8.07
C PHE A 43 -8.82 -14.54 6.60
N LEU A 44 -8.96 -15.48 5.67
CA LEU A 44 -8.85 -15.22 4.23
C LEU A 44 -9.94 -14.26 3.72
N MET A 45 -11.18 -14.37 4.23
CA MET A 45 -12.26 -13.43 3.90
C MET A 45 -11.98 -12.01 4.39
N TRP A 46 -11.39 -11.88 5.59
CA TRP A 46 -11.00 -10.59 6.13
C TRP A 46 -9.90 -9.94 5.27
N PHE A 47 -8.86 -10.69 4.90
CA PHE A 47 -7.80 -10.20 4.00
C PHE A 47 -8.31 -9.88 2.59
N ALA A 48 -9.20 -10.71 2.04
CA ALA A 48 -9.82 -10.45 0.74
C ALA A 48 -10.61 -9.13 0.75
N SER A 49 -11.26 -8.81 1.88
CA SER A 49 -11.99 -7.56 2.06
C SER A 49 -11.07 -6.36 2.28
N ALA A 50 -9.96 -6.53 3.02
CA ALA A 50 -8.99 -5.46 3.31
C ALA A 50 -8.13 -5.07 2.09
N ARG A 51 -7.98 -5.96 1.11
CA ARG A 51 -7.14 -5.74 -0.08
C ARG A 51 -7.53 -4.49 -0.88
N LEU A 52 -8.82 -4.28 -1.14
CA LEU A 52 -9.29 -3.15 -1.96
C LEU A 52 -9.06 -1.79 -1.26
N PRO A 53 -9.47 -1.59 0.01
CA PRO A 53 -9.15 -0.37 0.76
C PRO A 53 -7.65 -0.09 0.82
N PHE A 54 -6.83 -1.11 1.03
CA PHE A 54 -5.38 -0.97 1.06
C PHE A 54 -4.82 -0.49 -0.28
N LEU A 55 -5.26 -1.07 -1.40
CA LEU A 55 -4.85 -0.64 -2.74
C LEU A 55 -5.26 0.82 -3.02
N VAL A 56 -6.52 1.18 -2.70
CA VAL A 56 -7.02 2.55 -2.89
C VAL A 56 -6.19 3.54 -2.07
N TRP A 57 -5.91 3.23 -0.81
CA TRP A 57 -5.05 4.05 0.03
C TRP A 57 -3.64 4.15 -0.53
N PHE A 58 -3.03 3.04 -0.93
CA PHE A 58 -1.67 3.00 -1.46
C PHE A 58 -1.51 3.85 -2.73
N PHE A 59 -2.44 3.73 -3.69
CA PHE A 59 -2.39 4.55 -4.90
C PHE A 59 -2.69 6.03 -4.63
N THR A 60 -3.60 6.33 -3.69
CA THR A 60 -3.84 7.70 -3.23
C THR A 60 -2.59 8.30 -2.59
N PHE A 61 -1.88 7.51 -1.77
CA PHE A 61 -0.60 7.89 -1.19
C PHE A 61 0.45 8.19 -2.26
N LEU A 62 0.63 7.32 -3.26
CA LEU A 62 1.58 7.55 -4.34
C LEU A 62 1.24 8.81 -5.15
N ALA A 63 -0.04 9.05 -5.43
CA ALA A 63 -0.49 10.24 -6.15
C ALA A 63 -0.20 11.53 -5.35
N VAL A 64 -0.57 11.56 -4.07
CA VAL A 64 -0.30 12.70 -3.18
C VAL A 64 1.21 12.90 -3.04
N LEU A 65 1.97 11.84 -2.79
CA LEU A 65 3.43 11.90 -2.66
C LEU A 65 4.08 12.46 -3.92
N SER A 66 3.65 12.00 -5.10
CA SER A 66 4.15 12.50 -6.39
C SER A 66 3.92 14.00 -6.53
N VAL A 67 2.72 14.48 -6.24
CA VAL A 67 2.39 15.92 -6.29
C VAL A 67 3.22 16.71 -5.26
N VAL A 68 3.31 16.23 -4.02
CA VAL A 68 4.06 16.92 -2.96
C VAL A 68 5.55 17.00 -3.30
N LEU A 69 6.15 15.91 -3.79
CA LEU A 69 7.55 15.90 -4.21
C LEU A 69 7.79 16.83 -5.40
N ALA A 70 6.92 16.82 -6.41
CA ALA A 70 7.03 17.70 -7.57
C ALA A 70 6.98 19.19 -7.19
N LEU A 71 6.26 19.55 -6.12
CA LEU A 71 6.14 20.94 -5.64
C LEU A 71 7.23 21.34 -4.65
N ARG A 72 7.88 20.39 -3.97
CA ARG A 72 8.80 20.67 -2.85
C ARG A 72 10.26 20.43 -3.16
N LEU A 73 10.58 19.59 -4.13
CA LEU A 73 11.93 19.09 -4.34
C LEU A 73 12.56 19.71 -5.59
N HIS A 74 13.72 20.34 -5.43
CA HIS A 74 14.50 20.88 -6.54
C HIS A 74 15.45 19.82 -7.11
N GLU A 75 15.93 20.05 -8.34
CA GLU A 75 16.78 19.10 -9.08
C GLU A 75 18.05 18.69 -8.30
N HIS A 76 18.74 19.64 -7.68
CA HIS A 76 19.93 19.37 -6.87
C HIS A 76 19.62 18.50 -5.62
N GLU A 77 18.43 18.66 -5.02
CA GLU A 77 18.02 17.86 -3.87
C GLU A 77 17.75 16.41 -4.26
N ILE A 78 17.17 16.18 -5.45
CA ILE A 78 16.96 14.84 -6.01
C ILE A 78 18.29 14.12 -6.16
N GLN A 79 19.32 14.81 -6.68
CA GLN A 79 20.65 14.24 -6.83
C GLN A 79 21.27 13.87 -5.47
N MET A 80 21.20 14.77 -4.48
CA MET A 80 21.72 14.52 -3.13
C MET A 80 21.03 13.34 -2.44
N ILE A 81 19.71 13.24 -2.55
CA ILE A 81 18.93 12.11 -2.04
C ILE A 81 19.35 10.81 -2.74
N GLY A 82 19.50 10.84 -4.07
CA GLY A 82 19.98 9.70 -4.85
C GLY A 82 21.36 9.22 -4.40
N MET A 83 22.29 10.16 -4.16
CA MET A 83 23.63 9.86 -3.66
C MET A 83 23.59 9.25 -2.26
N ARG A 84 22.69 9.71 -1.38
CA ARG A 84 22.49 9.12 -0.05
C ARG A 84 21.98 7.68 -0.13
N ILE A 85 20.99 7.42 -1.00
CA ILE A 85 20.45 6.07 -1.21
C ILE A 85 21.53 5.15 -1.79
N TYR A 86 22.32 5.65 -2.74
CA TYR A 86 23.46 4.93 -3.29
C TYR A 86 24.51 4.60 -2.22
N ALA A 87 24.88 5.57 -1.38
CA ALA A 87 25.79 5.36 -0.26
C ALA A 87 25.27 4.32 0.74
N ALA A 88 23.97 4.35 1.05
CA ALA A 88 23.34 3.35 1.91
C ALA A 88 23.38 1.95 1.29
N GLY A 89 23.11 1.82 -0.01
CA GLY A 89 23.24 0.54 -0.72
C GLY A 89 24.69 0.05 -0.80
N TRP A 90 25.65 0.96 -0.95
CA TRP A 90 27.08 0.64 -0.95
C TRP A 90 27.53 0.10 0.41
N GLN A 91 27.12 0.76 1.49
CA GLN A 91 27.40 0.32 2.85
C GLN A 91 26.69 -1.00 3.18
N PHE A 92 25.47 -1.20 2.69
CA PHE A 92 24.73 -2.46 2.85
C PHE A 92 25.47 -3.66 2.23
N MET A 93 26.21 -3.43 1.14
CA MET A 93 27.07 -4.44 0.50
C MET A 93 28.45 -4.59 1.16
N GLU A 94 28.71 -3.89 2.28
CA GLU A 94 29.98 -3.90 3.01
C GLU A 94 31.21 -3.51 2.15
N PHE A 95 30.99 -2.69 1.12
CA PHE A 95 32.08 -2.21 0.28
C PHE A 95 32.91 -1.11 0.97
N SER A 96 34.10 -0.85 0.42
CA SER A 96 35.03 0.14 1.00
C SER A 96 34.39 1.53 1.10
N ASN A 97 34.40 2.08 2.32
CA ASN A 97 33.92 3.44 2.63
C ASN A 97 34.86 4.54 2.11
N ALA A 98 36.08 4.19 1.68
CA ALA A 98 37.05 5.14 1.14
C ALA A 98 36.81 5.48 -0.35
N LYS A 99 35.80 4.84 -0.99
CA LYS A 99 35.45 5.16 -2.38
C LYS A 99 35.04 6.61 -2.48
N VAL A 100 35.77 7.38 -3.28
CA VAL A 100 35.46 8.78 -3.55
C VAL A 100 34.32 8.86 -4.56
N ILE A 101 33.33 9.70 -4.26
CA ILE A 101 32.24 10.03 -5.15
C ILE A 101 32.13 11.55 -5.31
N ASN A 102 31.57 11.96 -6.45
CA ASN A 102 31.36 13.36 -6.77
C ASN A 102 29.99 13.80 -6.26
N LEU A 103 29.96 14.70 -5.27
CA LEU A 103 28.75 15.32 -4.76
C LEU A 103 28.58 16.69 -5.39
N THR A 104 27.43 16.92 -6.02
CA THR A 104 27.06 18.25 -6.52
C THR A 104 26.31 19.00 -5.43
N LEU A 105 26.87 20.13 -5.00
CA LEU A 105 26.26 21.01 -4.01
C LEU A 105 25.18 21.90 -4.64
N PRO A 106 24.33 22.54 -3.81
CA PRO A 106 23.37 23.53 -4.29
C PRO A 106 24.01 24.69 -5.07
N SER A 107 25.28 24.99 -4.81
CA SER A 107 26.07 26.01 -5.53
C SER A 107 26.41 25.61 -6.97
N GLY A 108 26.17 24.36 -7.38
CA GLY A 108 26.62 23.79 -8.64
C GLY A 108 28.06 23.28 -8.61
N GLU A 109 28.77 23.46 -7.49
CA GLU A 109 30.12 22.93 -7.31
C GLU A 109 30.09 21.42 -7.10
N VAL A 110 31.04 20.70 -7.71
CA VAL A 110 31.20 19.27 -7.55
C VAL A 110 32.39 19.00 -6.64
N ILE A 111 32.11 18.53 -5.42
CA ILE A 111 33.13 18.22 -4.41
C ILE A 111 33.35 16.70 -4.34
N PRO A 112 34.61 16.23 -4.43
CA PRO A 112 34.94 14.83 -4.19
C PRO A 112 34.83 14.52 -2.69
N ALA A 113 33.96 13.60 -2.31
CA ALA A 113 33.76 13.17 -0.92
C ALA A 113 33.84 11.64 -0.80
N PRO A 114 34.41 11.10 0.29
CA PRO A 114 34.31 9.67 0.58
C PRO A 114 32.83 9.26 0.74
N ILE A 115 32.45 8.12 0.19
CA ILE A 115 31.07 7.63 0.19
C ILE A 115 30.50 7.48 1.61
N GLY A 116 31.34 7.14 2.58
CA GLY A 116 30.94 7.05 3.99
C GLY A 116 30.55 8.39 4.63
N MET A 117 30.96 9.53 4.04
CA MET A 117 30.66 10.88 4.54
C MET A 117 29.39 11.47 3.92
N VAL A 118 28.87 10.87 2.83
CA VAL A 118 27.73 11.42 2.09
C VAL A 118 26.49 11.56 2.98
N ALA A 119 26.24 10.58 3.84
CA ALA A 119 25.09 10.59 4.73
C ALA A 119 25.18 11.64 5.85
N SER A 120 26.37 12.12 6.18
CA SER A 120 26.61 13.13 7.22
C SER A 120 26.80 14.54 6.65
N HIS A 121 26.84 14.71 5.32
CA HIS A 121 26.96 16.02 4.70
C HIS A 121 25.70 16.88 4.96
N PRO A 122 25.84 18.14 5.42
CA PRO A 122 24.72 18.95 5.89
C PRO A 122 23.64 19.15 4.82
N ASP A 123 24.02 19.43 3.57
CA ASP A 123 23.05 19.65 2.48
C ASP A 123 22.26 18.37 2.15
N VAL A 124 22.94 17.21 2.23
CA VAL A 124 22.31 15.90 2.03
C VAL A 124 21.32 15.59 3.16
N VAL A 125 21.66 15.95 4.41
CA VAL A 125 20.76 15.79 5.56
C VAL A 125 19.51 16.66 5.40
N VAL A 126 19.66 17.93 5.00
CA VAL A 126 18.52 18.84 4.79
C VAL A 126 17.62 18.34 3.66
N ALA A 127 18.19 17.92 2.53
CA ALA A 127 17.42 17.34 1.42
C ALA A 127 16.68 16.07 1.85
N TRP A 128 17.34 15.20 2.62
CA TRP A 128 16.74 14.00 3.18
C TRP A 128 15.57 14.29 4.11
N GLU A 129 15.72 15.25 5.03
CA GLU A 129 14.66 15.67 5.94
C GLU A 129 13.46 16.28 5.21
N ARG A 130 13.70 17.04 4.13
CA ARG A 130 12.62 17.55 3.26
C ARG A 130 11.85 16.41 2.61
N MET A 131 12.55 15.42 2.07
CA MET A 131 11.92 14.22 1.50
C MET A 131 11.14 13.43 2.54
N MET A 132 11.70 13.19 3.73
CA MET A 132 11.02 12.44 4.79
C MET A 132 9.77 13.18 5.28
N ARG A 133 9.80 14.51 5.41
CA ARG A 133 8.61 15.30 5.70
C ARG A 133 7.54 15.20 4.62
N ALA A 134 7.93 15.16 3.35
CA ALA A 134 7.01 14.93 2.24
C ALA A 134 6.37 13.54 2.32
N ILE A 135 7.15 12.50 2.63
CA ILE A 135 6.65 11.12 2.82
C ILE A 135 5.62 11.07 3.95
N TRP A 136 5.98 11.56 5.13
CA TRP A 136 5.08 11.55 6.29
C TRP A 136 3.84 12.39 6.06
N GLY A 137 3.99 13.61 5.53
CA GLY A 137 2.86 14.48 5.20
C GLY A 137 1.90 13.81 4.21
N SER A 138 2.44 13.17 3.16
CA SER A 138 1.63 12.47 2.16
C SER A 138 0.93 11.24 2.73
N LEU A 139 1.55 10.54 3.68
CA LEU A 139 0.96 9.40 4.37
C LEU A 139 -0.27 9.83 5.18
N PHE A 140 -0.19 10.94 5.91
CA PHE A 140 -1.35 11.46 6.65
C PHE A 140 -2.45 11.97 5.71
N ILE A 141 -2.10 12.77 4.70
CA ILE A 141 -3.08 13.29 3.73
C ILE A 141 -3.80 12.13 3.03
N SER A 142 -3.08 11.09 2.60
CA SER A 142 -3.68 9.96 1.91
C SER A 142 -4.61 9.16 2.79
N LEU A 143 -4.36 9.04 4.10
CA LEU A 143 -5.29 8.41 5.04
C LEU A 143 -6.61 9.19 5.11
N PHE A 144 -6.56 10.52 5.26
CA PHE A 144 -7.76 11.37 5.31
C PHE A 144 -8.57 11.36 4.02
N VAL A 145 -7.92 11.15 2.87
CA VAL A 145 -8.60 11.04 1.56
C VAL A 145 -9.12 9.62 1.31
N ALA A 146 -8.33 8.59 1.62
CA ALA A 146 -8.68 7.21 1.31
C ALA A 146 -9.82 6.67 2.18
N VAL A 147 -9.92 7.08 3.45
CA VAL A 147 -10.99 6.64 4.35
C VAL A 147 -12.39 7.00 3.82
N PRO A 148 -12.72 8.28 3.49
CA PRO A 148 -14.03 8.61 2.96
C PRO A 148 -14.30 7.96 1.60
N ILE A 149 -13.29 7.80 0.74
CA ILE A 149 -13.43 7.08 -0.53
C ILE A 149 -13.78 5.59 -0.29
N ALA A 150 -13.11 4.95 0.67
CA ALA A 150 -13.38 3.55 1.02
C ALA A 150 -14.79 3.39 1.60
N VAL A 151 -15.22 4.29 2.48
CA VAL A 151 -16.60 4.30 3.04
C VAL A 151 -17.63 4.47 1.92
N TRP A 152 -17.42 5.45 1.03
CA TRP A 152 -18.29 5.68 -0.12
C TRP A 152 -18.37 4.45 -1.03
N PHE A 153 -17.23 3.83 -1.33
CA PHE A 153 -17.17 2.62 -2.16
C PHE A 153 -17.98 1.47 -1.55
N VAL A 154 -17.85 1.25 -0.24
CA VAL A 154 -18.63 0.22 0.48
C VAL A 154 -20.13 0.53 0.40
N ASP A 155 -20.55 1.77 0.66
CA ASP A 155 -21.97 2.15 0.57
C ASP A 155 -22.53 1.94 -0.85
N PHE A 156 -21.77 2.39 -1.85
CA PHE A 156 -22.13 2.23 -3.26
C PHE A 156 -22.24 0.76 -3.68
N SER A 157 -21.33 -0.09 -3.19
CA SER A 157 -21.35 -1.53 -3.47
C SER A 157 -22.61 -2.21 -2.93
N ARG A 158 -23.11 -1.77 -1.76
CA ARG A 158 -24.34 -2.30 -1.14
C ARG A 158 -25.60 -1.93 -1.90
N ARG A 159 -25.62 -0.80 -2.62
CA ARG A 159 -26.78 -0.35 -3.41
C ARG A 159 -26.95 -1.10 -4.73
N ARG A 160 -25.91 -1.82 -5.19
CA ARG A 160 -25.89 -2.52 -6.49
C ARG A 160 -26.09 -4.04 -6.39
N GLY A 161 -25.90 -4.61 -5.20
CA GLY A 161 -26.19 -6.02 -4.90
C GLY A 161 -27.61 -6.18 -4.39
#